data_AF-A0A6N3K1R2-F1
#
_entry.id   AF-A0A6N3K1R2-F1
#
_cell.length_a   1.000
_cell.length_b   1.000
_cell.length_c   1.000
_cell.angle_alpha   90.00
_cell.angle_beta   90.00
_cell.angle_gamma   90.00
#
_symmetry.space_group_name_H-M   'P 1'
#
loop_
_entity.id
_entity.type
_entity.pdbx_description
1 polymer ?
#
loop_
_entity_poly.entity_id
_entity_poly.type
_entity_poly.pdbx_seq_one_letter_code
_entity_poly.pdbx_strand_id
1 'polypeptide(L)'
;MSEDDRIAVVGLSCRVPGADDAQALWRNLLSGVDSVRRNPAGEGTPGGPDWVPAFGRLDDLEGFDADLFGCPAAAAALLDPQHRLFLEVAWHALEDAGIDPDRDPAQIGVFAGCAPNRYLHHHLLGNPALAPAAGTLAEDWDDALTGSGCDYLPTRTAFALGLSGPAVAVQTACSTSLVAVCQAGQSLLDYRCDVAIAGGAAVVSTRQAGYRLRPGGLLAADGVCRPYDAAATGQVFGNGAGAVVLKRLADARADGDHVYAVLAGWAVNNDGADRPGFTVPGVSGQAAVMAEALASVGWDAADVGYLEGHGTGTPVGDAIEVDALARVRRGARAQLLLGSVKGNLGNLDAAAGVISLIKAVYAVRTGQVPGTAHFTAAHDDIDLAAAGAEVDAQTRPWAGERRAGVSSFGLGGTNAHVLVEPAPATDEPDAGAPGPVVLGLSAGSPAALRELARRLAVRLADGDLAVADVAHTLAVGRRRLAYRDAVACADAGEAVAGLTALAVGDPVDGDEAVRAWRAGAGLPVPPGRRVPLPGYPFRRTRHWIEARR
;
A
#
# COMPACT_ATOMS: atom_id res chain seq x y z
N MET A 1 8.74 -25.14 -10.07
CA MET A 1 7.45 -24.71 -9.50
C MET A 1 6.44 -24.72 -10.62
N SER A 2 5.25 -25.25 -10.37
CA SER A 2 4.13 -25.12 -11.31
C SER A 2 3.60 -23.68 -11.29
N GLU A 3 2.80 -23.27 -12.28
CA GLU A 3 2.14 -21.96 -12.27
C GLU A 3 1.26 -21.79 -11.02
N ASP A 4 0.67 -22.87 -10.53
CA ASP A 4 -0.20 -22.90 -9.36
C ASP A 4 0.54 -22.61 -8.03
N ASP A 5 1.86 -22.80 -8.01
CA ASP A 5 2.73 -22.47 -6.87
C ASP A 5 3.15 -20.98 -6.85
N ARG A 6 2.50 -20.11 -7.63
CA ARG A 6 2.75 -18.66 -7.62
C ARG A 6 1.84 -17.94 -6.62
N ILE A 7 2.13 -16.68 -6.34
CA ILE A 7 1.38 -15.88 -5.36
C ILE A 7 0.51 -14.84 -6.08
N ALA A 8 -0.80 -14.89 -5.85
CA ALA A 8 -1.76 -13.92 -6.36
C ALA A 8 -1.86 -12.70 -5.43
N VAL A 9 -1.88 -11.50 -6.01
CA VAL A 9 -2.31 -10.28 -5.33
C VAL A 9 -3.82 -10.17 -5.47
N VAL A 10 -4.56 -10.44 -4.40
CA VAL A 10 -6.04 -10.49 -4.41
C VAL A 10 -6.69 -9.24 -3.83
N GLY A 11 -5.95 -8.42 -3.07
CA GLY A 11 -6.42 -7.13 -2.60
C GLY A 11 -5.28 -6.17 -2.34
N LEU A 12 -5.56 -4.87 -2.36
CA LEU A 12 -4.57 -3.83 -2.12
C LEU A 12 -5.20 -2.56 -1.55
N SER A 13 -4.44 -1.82 -0.76
CA SER A 13 -4.84 -0.50 -0.28
C SER A 13 -3.60 0.34 0.04
N CYS A 14 -3.76 1.66 -0.06
CA CYS A 14 -2.75 2.60 0.38
C CYS A 14 -3.35 3.95 0.77
N ARG A 15 -2.63 4.68 1.63
CA ARG A 15 -2.84 6.10 1.90
C ARG A 15 -1.50 6.81 1.79
N VAL A 16 -1.40 7.71 0.81
CA VAL A 16 -0.16 8.40 0.43
C VAL A 16 -0.46 9.86 0.11
N PRO A 17 0.55 10.73 -0.04
CA PRO A 17 0.32 12.13 -0.40
C PRO A 17 -0.53 12.23 -1.67
N GLY A 18 -1.62 13.00 -1.61
CA GLY A 18 -2.54 13.21 -2.74
C GLY A 18 -3.49 12.04 -3.06
N ALA A 19 -3.44 10.90 -2.37
CA ALA A 19 -4.31 9.76 -2.61
C ALA A 19 -4.64 8.96 -1.34
N ASP A 20 -5.93 8.80 -1.04
CA ASP A 20 -6.42 8.01 0.09
C ASP A 20 -6.77 6.55 -0.27
N ASP A 21 -6.60 6.16 -1.54
CA ASP A 21 -6.75 4.79 -2.03
C ASP A 21 -5.85 4.52 -3.24
N ALA A 22 -5.71 3.25 -3.59
CA ALA A 22 -4.80 2.81 -4.64
C ALA A 22 -5.26 3.20 -6.06
N GLN A 23 -6.57 3.37 -6.28
CA GLN A 23 -7.12 3.81 -7.57
C GLN A 23 -6.85 5.30 -7.79
N ALA A 24 -6.96 6.11 -6.74
CA ALA A 24 -6.58 7.52 -6.73
C ALA A 24 -5.08 7.68 -6.95
N LEU A 25 -4.25 6.88 -6.29
CA LEU A 25 -2.81 6.83 -6.55
C LEU A 25 -2.56 6.54 -8.04
N TRP A 26 -3.19 5.50 -8.58
CA TRP A 26 -3.02 5.14 -9.98
C TRP A 26 -3.39 6.27 -10.96
N ARG A 27 -4.54 6.94 -10.75
CA ARG A 27 -4.94 8.12 -11.55
C ARG A 27 -3.94 9.27 -11.46
N ASN A 28 -3.41 9.53 -10.26
CA ASN A 28 -2.43 10.57 -10.03
C ASN A 28 -1.12 10.26 -10.78
N LEU A 29 -0.65 9.01 -10.73
CA LEU A 29 0.57 8.58 -11.43
C LEU A 29 0.43 8.70 -12.94
N LEU A 30 -0.68 8.22 -13.52
CA LEU A 30 -0.94 8.37 -14.96
C LEU A 30 -0.95 9.83 -15.41
N SER A 31 -1.41 10.73 -14.53
CA SER A 31 -1.50 12.17 -14.78
C SER A 31 -0.21 12.93 -14.44
N GLY A 32 0.85 12.24 -14.01
CA GLY A 32 2.12 12.86 -13.63
C GLY A 32 2.04 13.81 -12.43
N VAL A 33 1.09 13.59 -11.51
CA VAL A 33 0.90 14.47 -10.34
C VAL A 33 2.12 14.37 -9.41
N ASP A 34 2.70 15.53 -9.10
CA ASP A 34 3.66 15.71 -8.01
C ASP A 34 2.90 15.99 -6.71
N SER A 35 3.02 15.06 -5.75
CA SER A 35 2.35 15.13 -4.45
C SER A 35 3.29 15.60 -3.33
N VAL A 36 4.55 15.92 -3.65
CA VAL A 36 5.47 16.59 -2.73
C VAL A 36 5.03 18.05 -2.62
N ARG A 37 4.62 18.46 -1.43
CA ARG A 37 4.13 19.82 -1.20
C ARG A 37 5.26 20.71 -0.68
N ARG A 38 5.31 21.95 -1.18
CA ARG A 38 6.09 23.02 -0.56
C ARG A 38 5.24 23.75 0.46
N ASN A 39 5.69 23.81 1.71
CA ASN A 39 5.02 24.61 2.72
C ASN A 39 5.36 26.08 2.51
N PRO A 40 4.35 26.98 2.46
CA PRO A 40 4.63 28.41 2.43
C PRO A 40 5.37 28.82 3.71
N ALA A 41 6.28 29.78 3.59
CA ALA A 41 6.94 30.36 4.75
C ALA A 41 5.87 30.97 5.67
N GLY A 42 5.92 30.65 6.96
CA GLY A 42 4.93 31.08 7.95
C GLY A 42 5.53 31.21 9.34
N GLU A 43 4.76 31.75 10.28
CA GLU A 43 5.21 31.85 11.68
C GLU A 43 5.52 30.44 12.22
N GLY A 44 6.76 30.25 12.70
CA GLY A 44 7.23 28.96 13.22
C GLY A 44 7.82 28.00 12.18
N THR A 45 7.84 28.32 10.88
CA THR A 45 8.64 27.54 9.91
C THR A 45 10.12 27.84 10.13
N PRO A 46 11.00 26.83 10.31
CA PRO A 46 12.43 27.07 10.38
C PRO A 46 12.88 27.87 9.15
N GLY A 47 13.57 28.99 9.35
CA GLY A 47 14.21 29.75 8.29
C GLY A 47 15.69 29.36 8.14
N GLY A 48 16.34 29.93 7.12
CA GLY A 48 17.77 29.76 6.87
C GLY A 48 18.07 29.35 5.43
N PRO A 49 19.28 29.64 4.92
CA PRO A 49 19.68 29.28 3.57
C PRO A 49 19.77 27.76 3.33
N ASP A 50 19.85 26.96 4.40
CA ASP A 50 19.92 25.51 4.40
C ASP A 50 18.55 24.82 4.62
N TRP A 51 17.47 25.59 4.77
CA TRP A 51 16.12 25.05 4.97
C TRP A 51 15.38 24.84 3.65
N VAL A 52 14.85 23.63 3.46
CA VAL A 52 14.02 23.27 2.31
C VAL A 52 12.61 22.93 2.81
N PRO A 53 11.59 23.73 2.48
CA PRO A 53 10.23 23.53 2.98
C PRO A 53 9.44 22.53 2.11
N ALA A 54 10.01 21.37 1.78
CA ALA A 54 9.37 20.36 0.93
C ALA A 54 9.17 19.03 1.68
N PHE A 55 7.97 18.44 1.55
CA PHE A 55 7.64 17.16 2.18
C PHE A 55 6.47 16.46 1.48
N GLY A 56 6.54 15.14 1.36
CA GLY A 56 5.40 14.31 0.92
C GLY A 56 4.34 14.26 2.03
N ARG A 57 3.43 15.24 2.03
CA ARG A 57 2.48 15.47 3.11
C ARG A 57 1.25 14.57 3.01
N LEU A 58 0.94 13.86 4.09
CA LEU A 58 -0.33 13.18 4.32
C LEU A 58 -1.26 14.12 5.11
N ASP A 59 -2.45 14.40 4.57
CA ASP A 59 -3.30 15.49 5.08
C ASP A 59 -3.95 15.20 6.44
N ASP A 60 -4.24 13.93 6.75
CA ASP A 60 -4.87 13.56 8.01
C ASP A 60 -4.13 12.40 8.72
N LEU A 61 -3.19 12.79 9.60
CA LEU A 61 -2.45 11.90 10.49
C LEU A 61 -3.10 11.73 11.87
N GLU A 62 -4.01 12.64 12.25
CA GLU A 62 -4.56 12.69 13.61
C GLU A 62 -5.89 11.94 13.71
N GLY A 63 -6.61 11.80 12.60
CA GLY A 63 -7.87 11.08 12.49
C GLY A 63 -7.71 9.56 12.57
N PHE A 64 -8.52 8.91 13.38
CA PHE A 64 -8.61 7.45 13.50
C PHE A 64 -9.99 7.02 14.04
N ASP A 65 -10.53 5.90 13.53
CA ASP A 65 -11.82 5.35 13.96
C ASP A 65 -11.65 4.41 15.16
N ALA A 66 -11.27 4.96 16.31
CA ALA A 66 -10.92 4.17 17.50
C ALA A 66 -12.07 3.26 18.00
N ASP A 67 -13.32 3.73 17.89
CA ASP A 67 -14.52 2.99 18.31
C ASP A 67 -14.70 1.72 17.48
N LEU A 68 -14.48 1.78 16.16
CA LEU A 68 -14.58 0.62 15.26
C LEU A 68 -13.60 -0.49 15.65
N PHE A 69 -12.38 -0.11 16.05
CA PHE A 69 -11.31 -1.04 16.42
C PHE A 69 -11.31 -1.39 17.92
N GLY A 70 -12.33 -0.99 18.68
CA GLY A 70 -12.42 -1.25 20.12
C GLY A 70 -11.28 -0.63 20.93
N CYS A 71 -10.69 0.46 20.44
CA CYS A 71 -9.57 1.15 21.07
C CYS A 71 -10.08 2.34 21.89
N PRO A 72 -9.89 2.37 23.22
CA PRO A 72 -10.27 3.52 24.03
C PRO A 72 -9.59 4.81 23.54
N ALA A 73 -10.30 5.93 23.53
CA ALA A 73 -9.81 7.20 22.98
C ALA A 73 -8.46 7.67 23.59
N ALA A 74 -8.25 7.43 24.88
CA ALA A 74 -6.99 7.74 25.57
C ALA A 74 -5.84 6.86 25.06
N ALA A 75 -6.06 5.56 24.87
CA ALA A 75 -5.08 4.66 24.29
C ALA A 75 -4.78 5.04 22.83
N ALA A 76 -5.81 5.31 22.03
CA ALA A 76 -5.66 5.74 20.63
C ALA A 76 -4.82 7.02 20.47
N ALA A 77 -4.88 7.94 21.44
CA ALA A 77 -4.06 9.16 21.43
C ALA A 77 -2.58 8.89 21.72
N LEU A 78 -2.25 7.81 22.43
CA LEU A 78 -0.87 7.39 22.70
C LEU A 78 -0.29 6.51 21.59
N LEU A 79 -1.13 5.92 20.74
CA LEU A 79 -0.67 5.09 19.63
C LEU A 79 0.11 5.90 18.59
N ASP A 80 1.23 5.34 18.14
CA ASP A 80 1.93 5.83 16.97
C ASP A 80 0.93 5.94 15.77
N PRO A 81 0.81 7.10 15.11
CA PRO A 81 -0.03 7.23 13.91
C PRO A 81 0.30 6.21 12.82
N GLN A 82 1.52 5.67 12.76
CA GLN A 82 1.87 4.59 11.84
C GLN A 82 1.01 3.34 12.06
N HIS A 83 0.70 3.01 13.32
CA HIS A 83 -0.10 1.85 13.67
C HIS A 83 -1.57 2.04 13.32
N ARG A 84 -2.09 3.24 13.58
CA ARG A 84 -3.46 3.64 13.23
C ARG A 84 -3.66 3.62 11.72
N LEU A 85 -2.72 4.22 10.99
CA LEU A 85 -2.75 4.29 9.54
C LEU A 85 -2.68 2.90 8.89
N PHE A 86 -1.75 2.05 9.34
CA PHE A 86 -1.59 0.70 8.78
C PHE A 86 -2.82 -0.18 9.07
N LEU A 87 -3.43 -0.07 10.26
CA LEU A 87 -4.62 -0.83 10.62
C LEU A 87 -5.81 -0.50 9.70
N GLU A 88 -6.04 0.79 9.43
CA GLU A 88 -7.05 1.23 8.46
C GLU A 88 -6.76 0.71 7.04
N VAL A 89 -5.50 0.78 6.61
CA VAL A 89 -5.06 0.28 5.29
C VAL A 89 -5.20 -1.24 5.18
N ALA A 90 -4.86 -2.00 6.22
CA ALA A 90 -4.99 -3.45 6.26
C ALA A 90 -6.46 -3.88 6.20
N TRP A 91 -7.35 -3.18 6.93
CA TRP A 91 -8.80 -3.38 6.82
C TRP A 91 -9.29 -3.16 5.39
N HIS A 92 -8.93 -2.03 4.77
CA HIS A 92 -9.32 -1.75 3.39
C HIS A 92 -8.75 -2.75 2.39
N ALA A 93 -7.54 -3.25 2.60
CA ALA A 93 -6.95 -4.26 1.72
C ALA A 93 -7.71 -5.60 1.79
N LEU A 94 -8.18 -6.01 2.98
CA LEU A 94 -9.06 -7.18 3.13
C LEU A 94 -10.43 -6.96 2.50
N GLU A 95 -11.02 -5.78 2.66
CA GLU A 95 -12.27 -5.42 1.97
C GLU A 95 -12.09 -5.42 0.45
N ASP A 96 -10.99 -4.89 -0.07
CA ASP A 96 -10.66 -4.91 -1.49
C ASP A 96 -10.53 -6.35 -2.01
N ALA A 97 -9.92 -7.25 -1.22
CA ALA A 97 -9.88 -8.68 -1.50
C ALA A 97 -11.23 -9.40 -1.39
N GLY A 98 -12.25 -8.77 -0.79
CA GLY A 98 -13.52 -9.40 -0.48
C GLY A 98 -13.41 -10.52 0.57
N ILE A 99 -12.51 -10.37 1.54
CA ILE A 99 -12.28 -11.34 2.62
C ILE A 99 -12.78 -10.74 3.94
N ASP A 100 -13.72 -11.44 4.58
CA ASP A 100 -14.18 -11.13 5.94
C ASP A 100 -13.58 -12.13 6.94
N PRO A 101 -12.60 -11.73 7.77
CA PRO A 101 -11.92 -12.63 8.71
C PRO A 101 -12.85 -13.20 9.79
N ASP A 102 -14.00 -12.58 10.06
CA ASP A 102 -14.95 -13.11 11.06
C ASP A 102 -15.73 -14.31 10.53
N ARG A 103 -15.72 -14.53 9.21
CA ARG A 103 -16.55 -15.51 8.50
C ARG A 103 -15.76 -16.41 7.57
N ASP A 104 -14.50 -16.07 7.31
CA ASP A 104 -13.53 -16.89 6.61
C ASP A 104 -12.70 -17.68 7.63
N PRO A 105 -12.67 -19.03 7.58
CA PRO A 105 -11.86 -19.84 8.48
C PRO A 105 -10.35 -19.79 8.18
N ALA A 106 -9.93 -19.10 7.12
CA ALA A 106 -8.53 -18.98 6.70
C ALA A 106 -7.60 -18.50 7.83
N GLN A 107 -6.41 -19.09 7.90
CA GLN A 107 -5.34 -18.56 8.73
C GLN A 107 -4.72 -17.35 8.04
N ILE A 108 -5.07 -16.14 8.50
CA ILE A 108 -4.59 -14.89 7.91
C ILE A 108 -3.33 -14.41 8.65
N GLY A 109 -2.19 -14.35 7.96
CA GLY A 109 -0.94 -13.79 8.49
C GLY A 109 -0.78 -12.29 8.22
N VAL A 110 0.06 -11.62 9.01
CA VAL A 110 0.42 -10.19 8.88
C VAL A 110 1.94 -10.04 8.91
N PHE A 111 2.51 -9.54 7.81
CA PHE A 111 3.94 -9.27 7.66
C PHE A 111 4.10 -7.78 7.37
N ALA A 112 4.57 -7.01 8.34
CA ALA A 112 4.59 -5.56 8.20
C ALA A 112 5.71 -4.92 9.00
N GLY A 113 6.10 -3.72 8.58
CA GLY A 113 7.01 -2.89 9.34
C GLY A 113 6.69 -1.41 9.20
N CYS A 114 7.22 -0.62 10.12
CA CYS A 114 7.10 0.82 10.09
C CYS A 114 8.44 1.54 10.31
N ALA A 115 8.48 2.82 9.95
CA ALA A 115 9.64 3.67 10.20
C ALA A 115 9.82 3.92 11.72
N PRO A 116 11.00 4.42 12.16
CA PRO A 116 11.24 4.72 13.57
C PRO A 116 10.17 5.67 14.14
N ASN A 117 9.66 5.36 15.33
CA ASN A 117 8.56 6.10 15.94
C ASN A 117 8.98 7.53 16.36
N ARG A 118 8.69 8.50 15.50
CA ARG A 118 8.91 9.92 15.78
C ARG A 118 7.87 10.51 16.74
N TYR A 119 6.72 9.88 16.85
CA TYR A 119 5.64 10.33 17.72
C TYR A 119 6.03 10.20 19.20
N LEU A 120 6.57 9.04 19.60
CA LEU A 120 7.15 8.81 20.91
C LEU A 120 8.16 9.91 21.27
N HIS A 121 9.13 10.17 20.40
CA HIS A 121 10.20 11.14 20.64
C HIS A 121 9.74 12.59 20.74
N HIS A 122 8.76 13.01 19.93
CA HIS A 122 8.39 14.43 19.82
C HIS A 122 7.12 14.80 20.61
N HIS A 123 6.28 13.83 20.93
CA HIS A 123 4.97 14.07 21.54
C HIS A 123 4.81 13.39 22.90
N LEU A 124 5.44 12.25 23.16
CA LEU A 124 5.18 11.48 24.38
C LEU A 124 6.31 11.61 25.41
N LEU A 125 7.56 11.37 24.99
CA LEU A 125 8.71 11.37 25.89
C LEU A 125 8.91 12.73 26.56
N GLY A 126 8.82 12.73 27.90
CA GLY A 126 8.99 13.93 28.72
C GLY A 126 7.90 14.98 28.53
N ASN A 127 6.73 14.60 28.00
CA ASN A 127 5.59 15.50 27.88
C ASN A 127 4.93 15.72 29.25
N PRO A 128 4.87 16.96 29.78
CA PRO A 128 4.23 17.25 31.06
C PRO A 128 2.74 16.89 31.12
N ALA A 129 2.04 16.88 29.97
CA ALA A 129 0.64 16.49 29.89
C ALA A 129 0.42 14.99 30.19
N LEU A 130 1.49 14.19 30.11
CA LEU A 130 1.50 12.76 30.42
C LEU A 130 2.25 12.47 31.73
N ALA A 131 2.61 13.49 32.51
CA ALA A 131 3.26 13.29 33.79
C ALA A 131 2.30 12.58 34.75
N PRO A 132 2.71 11.47 35.38
CA PRO A 132 1.83 10.75 36.29
C PRO A 132 1.45 11.67 37.46
N ALA A 133 0.16 11.66 37.81
CA ALA A 133 -0.30 12.31 39.03
C ALA A 133 0.28 11.54 40.23
N ALA A 134 1.38 12.04 40.80
CA ALA A 134 2.01 11.60 42.05
C ALA A 134 1.85 10.10 42.39
N GLY A 135 2.65 9.21 41.77
CA GLY A 135 2.88 7.85 42.31
C GLY A 135 2.86 6.66 41.34
N THR A 136 2.45 6.80 40.08
CA THR A 136 2.20 5.68 39.14
C THR A 136 3.28 5.47 38.07
N LEU A 137 4.53 5.87 38.35
CA LEU A 137 5.64 5.93 37.38
C LEU A 137 5.96 4.62 36.62
N ALA A 138 5.43 3.46 37.02
CA ALA A 138 5.71 2.19 36.36
C ALA A 138 4.59 1.72 35.40
N GLU A 139 3.32 2.04 35.67
CA GLU A 139 2.18 1.43 34.96
C GLU A 139 1.81 2.20 33.68
N ASP A 140 1.98 3.52 33.65
CA ASP A 140 1.63 4.36 32.49
C ASP A 140 2.67 4.29 31.33
N TRP A 141 3.88 3.81 31.61
CA TRP A 141 4.95 3.67 30.61
C TRP A 141 4.81 2.41 29.76
N ASP A 142 4.23 1.34 30.29
CA ASP A 142 4.05 0.08 29.56
C ASP A 142 3.06 0.22 28.39
N ASP A 143 1.99 1.01 28.57
CA ASP A 143 1.03 1.34 27.50
C ASP A 143 1.65 2.22 26.42
N ALA A 144 2.47 3.19 26.80
CA ALA A 144 3.19 4.03 25.84
C ALA A 144 4.23 3.23 25.05
N LEU A 145 4.94 2.30 25.69
CA LEU A 145 5.95 1.44 25.06
C LEU A 145 5.32 0.41 24.12
N THR A 146 4.26 -0.27 24.54
CA THR A 146 3.50 -1.21 23.69
C THR A 146 2.75 -0.50 22.57
N GLY A 147 2.34 0.76 22.77
CA GLY A 147 1.73 1.63 21.77
C GLY A 147 2.69 2.18 20.71
N SER A 148 4.01 2.01 20.90
CA SER A 148 5.04 2.77 20.19
C SER A 148 6.14 1.94 19.51
N GLY A 149 6.26 0.65 19.81
CA GLY A 149 7.31 -0.19 19.25
C GLY A 149 6.99 -0.73 17.85
N CYS A 150 8.00 -0.75 16.97
CA CYS A 150 7.91 -1.37 15.65
C CYS A 150 7.50 -2.85 15.71
N ASP A 151 7.76 -3.52 16.83
CA ASP A 151 7.40 -4.92 17.10
C ASP A 151 5.89 -5.17 17.09
N TYR A 152 5.11 -4.14 17.42
CA TYR A 152 3.68 -4.30 17.70
C TYR A 152 2.77 -3.94 16.53
N LEU A 153 3.29 -3.38 15.43
CA LEU A 153 2.51 -3.03 14.25
C LEU A 153 1.71 -4.24 13.69
N PRO A 154 2.34 -5.39 13.34
CA PRO A 154 1.63 -6.53 12.80
C PRO A 154 0.76 -7.25 13.84
N THR A 155 1.24 -7.39 15.08
CA THR A 155 0.52 -8.10 16.14
C THR A 155 -0.72 -7.32 16.61
N ARG A 156 -0.65 -5.99 16.65
CA ARG A 156 -1.82 -5.12 16.89
C ARG A 156 -2.83 -5.21 15.76
N THR A 157 -2.35 -5.30 14.52
CA THR A 157 -3.21 -5.50 13.35
C THR A 157 -3.93 -6.84 13.45
N ALA A 158 -3.19 -7.92 13.73
CA ALA A 158 -3.77 -9.25 13.94
C ALA A 158 -4.79 -9.26 15.09
N PHE A 159 -4.46 -8.65 16.23
CA PHE A 159 -5.36 -8.55 17.38
C PHE A 159 -6.64 -7.79 17.06
N ALA A 160 -6.53 -6.58 16.50
CA ALA A 160 -7.68 -5.74 16.19
C ALA A 160 -8.59 -6.33 15.11
N LEU A 161 -8.01 -7.14 14.20
CA LEU A 161 -8.74 -7.75 13.10
C LEU A 161 -9.13 -9.22 13.36
N GLY A 162 -8.78 -9.80 14.51
CA GLY A 162 -9.12 -11.19 14.84
C GLY A 162 -8.36 -12.25 14.01
N LEU A 163 -7.14 -11.94 13.57
CA LEU A 163 -6.34 -12.80 12.68
C LEU A 163 -5.46 -13.76 13.48
N SER A 164 -5.43 -15.04 13.10
CA SER A 164 -4.73 -16.10 13.83
C SER A 164 -3.47 -16.65 13.16
N GLY A 165 -3.11 -16.17 11.96
CA GLY A 165 -1.87 -16.55 11.28
C GLY A 165 -0.61 -15.88 11.86
N PRO A 166 0.57 -16.08 11.24
CA PRO A 166 1.81 -15.46 11.68
C PRO A 166 1.71 -13.93 11.67
N ALA A 167 2.10 -13.27 12.77
CA ALA A 167 2.16 -11.80 12.85
C ALA A 167 3.62 -11.37 13.10
N VAL A 168 4.31 -10.95 12.03
CA VAL A 168 5.77 -10.78 12.01
C VAL A 168 6.16 -9.34 11.70
N ALA A 169 6.94 -8.75 12.60
CA ALA A 169 7.52 -7.42 12.40
C ALA A 169 8.78 -7.53 11.53
N VAL A 170 8.82 -6.77 10.44
CA VAL A 170 9.93 -6.74 9.49
C VAL A 170 10.59 -5.37 9.55
N GLN A 171 11.92 -5.32 9.64
CA GLN A 171 12.67 -4.07 9.77
C GLN A 171 13.98 -4.14 8.98
N THR A 172 13.98 -3.55 7.79
CA THR A 172 15.15 -3.52 6.87
C THR A 172 15.31 -2.14 6.21
N ALA A 173 14.99 -1.06 6.93
CA ALA A 173 14.97 0.31 6.43
C ALA A 173 14.06 0.46 5.18
N CYS A 174 14.48 1.12 4.11
CA CYS A 174 13.64 1.40 2.94
C CYS A 174 13.14 0.13 2.21
N SER A 175 13.79 -1.04 2.40
CA SER A 175 13.33 -2.30 1.81
C SER A 175 12.26 -3.03 2.64
N THR A 176 11.92 -2.52 3.83
CA THR A 176 11.06 -3.17 4.83
C THR A 176 9.79 -3.79 4.26
N SER A 177 8.95 -3.00 3.59
CA SER A 177 7.67 -3.52 3.08
C SER A 177 7.82 -4.49 1.92
N LEU A 178 8.88 -4.40 1.10
CA LEU A 178 9.10 -5.36 0.02
C LEU A 178 9.66 -6.68 0.56
N VAL A 179 10.54 -6.64 1.58
CA VAL A 179 10.96 -7.84 2.32
C VAL A 179 9.77 -8.51 3.00
N ALA A 180 8.84 -7.72 3.56
CA ALA A 180 7.61 -8.25 4.15
C ALA A 180 6.74 -9.00 3.13
N VAL A 181 6.64 -8.50 1.89
CA VAL A 181 5.99 -9.20 0.78
C VAL A 181 6.68 -10.53 0.47
N CYS A 182 8.02 -10.55 0.38
CA CYS A 182 8.77 -11.78 0.15
C CYS A 182 8.54 -12.84 1.25
N GLN A 183 8.53 -12.42 2.52
CA GLN A 183 8.29 -13.31 3.67
C GLN A 183 6.85 -13.82 3.73
N ALA A 184 5.88 -12.98 3.38
CA ALA A 184 4.48 -13.37 3.25
C ALA A 184 4.30 -14.40 2.12
N GLY A 185 4.90 -14.15 0.95
CA GLY A 185 4.91 -15.10 -0.16
C GLY A 185 5.50 -16.45 0.24
N GLN A 186 6.66 -16.45 0.92
CA GLN A 186 7.27 -17.68 1.42
C GLN A 186 6.37 -18.40 2.42
N SER A 187 5.74 -17.68 3.35
CA SER A 187 4.85 -18.27 4.36
C SER A 187 3.61 -18.91 3.74
N LEU A 188 3.09 -18.36 2.64
CA LEU A 188 2.01 -18.95 1.86
C LEU A 188 2.47 -20.25 1.17
N LEU A 189 3.65 -20.26 0.55
CA LEU A 189 4.20 -21.47 -0.09
C LEU A 189 4.54 -22.58 0.91
N ASP A 190 4.93 -22.20 2.13
CA ASP A 190 5.19 -23.12 3.23
C ASP A 190 3.91 -23.55 3.98
N TYR A 191 2.73 -23.13 3.51
CA TYR A 191 1.42 -23.41 4.13
C TYR A 191 1.37 -23.00 5.62
N ARG A 192 2.05 -21.91 5.99
CA ARG A 192 2.00 -21.32 7.35
C ARG A 192 0.79 -20.41 7.55
N CYS A 193 0.20 -19.94 6.45
CA CYS A 193 -1.06 -19.22 6.39
C CYS A 193 -1.75 -19.49 5.04
N ASP A 194 -3.02 -19.15 4.95
CA ASP A 194 -3.83 -19.30 3.72
C ASP A 194 -3.97 -17.96 2.98
N VAL A 195 -3.94 -16.88 3.74
CA VAL A 195 -3.96 -15.50 3.28
C VAL A 195 -2.86 -14.76 4.03
N ALA A 196 -2.20 -13.80 3.37
CA ALA A 196 -1.21 -12.96 4.03
C ALA A 196 -1.41 -11.49 3.69
N ILE A 197 -1.44 -10.64 4.71
CA ILE A 197 -1.34 -9.19 4.57
C ILE A 197 0.14 -8.83 4.63
N ALA A 198 0.64 -8.14 3.61
CA ALA A 198 2.02 -7.68 3.55
C ALA A 198 2.11 -6.20 3.24
N GLY A 199 2.96 -5.45 3.96
CA GLY A 199 3.10 -4.01 3.69
C GLY A 199 3.93 -3.24 4.70
N GLY A 200 3.63 -1.95 4.82
CA GLY A 200 4.26 -1.10 5.82
C GLY A 200 3.72 0.32 5.88
N ALA A 201 4.12 1.05 6.91
CA ALA A 201 3.74 2.43 7.15
C ALA A 201 4.95 3.30 7.50
N ALA A 202 4.94 4.57 7.11
CA ALA A 202 5.98 5.52 7.44
C ALA A 202 5.37 6.86 7.82
N VAL A 203 5.66 7.30 9.05
CA VAL A 203 5.49 8.69 9.46
C VAL A 203 6.89 9.23 9.79
N VAL A 204 7.59 9.66 8.74
CA VAL A 204 8.96 10.19 8.83
C VAL A 204 8.99 11.51 9.60
N SER A 205 7.93 12.31 9.51
CA SER A 205 7.78 13.55 10.27
C SER A 205 6.33 13.82 10.63
N THR A 206 6.08 14.06 11.91
CA THR A 206 4.75 14.48 12.40
C THR A 206 4.44 15.94 12.07
N ARG A 207 5.47 16.77 11.87
CA ARG A 207 5.32 18.20 11.51
C ARG A 207 5.08 18.41 10.02
N GLN A 208 5.61 17.52 9.17
CA GLN A 208 5.47 17.59 7.71
C GLN A 208 5.93 18.92 7.09
N ALA A 209 6.90 19.60 7.74
CA ALA A 209 7.25 20.99 7.47
C ALA A 209 8.36 21.18 6.42
N GLY A 210 9.22 20.18 6.22
CA GLY A 210 10.45 20.28 5.43
C GLY A 210 11.65 19.71 6.17
N TYR A 211 12.85 20.07 5.74
CA TYR A 211 14.10 19.57 6.30
C TYR A 211 15.26 20.57 6.17
N ARG A 212 16.30 20.37 6.99
CA ARG A 212 17.58 21.08 6.89
C ARG A 212 18.57 20.25 6.08
N LEU A 213 19.20 20.89 5.11
CA LEU A 213 20.29 20.30 4.33
C LEU A 213 21.50 20.06 5.21
N ARG A 214 22.22 18.99 4.90
CA ARG A 214 23.53 18.69 5.48
C ARG A 214 24.48 18.32 4.34
N PRO A 215 25.73 18.80 4.36
CA PRO A 215 26.74 18.37 3.39
C PRO A 215 26.84 16.84 3.36
N GLY A 216 26.79 16.25 2.16
CA GLY A 216 26.82 14.78 1.97
C GLY A 216 25.57 14.03 2.47
N GLY A 217 24.49 14.73 2.78
CA GLY A 217 23.20 14.12 3.14
C GLY A 217 22.46 13.54 1.93
N LEU A 218 21.40 12.78 2.21
CA LEU A 218 20.56 12.12 1.19
C LEU A 218 19.48 13.05 0.60
N LEU A 219 19.33 14.27 1.12
CA LEU A 219 18.17 15.11 0.88
C LEU A 219 18.36 16.06 -0.31
N ALA A 220 17.35 16.18 -1.15
CA ALA A 220 17.38 17.06 -2.32
C ALA A 220 17.60 18.52 -1.93
N ALA A 221 18.52 19.20 -2.62
CA ALA A 221 18.88 20.58 -2.30
C ALA A 221 17.74 21.59 -2.53
N ASP A 222 16.85 21.28 -3.46
CA ASP A 222 15.75 22.15 -3.85
C ASP A 222 14.38 21.62 -3.45
N GLY A 223 14.29 20.43 -2.86
CA GLY A 223 13.01 19.85 -2.45
C GLY A 223 12.27 19.08 -3.54
N VAL A 224 12.98 18.62 -4.57
CA VAL A 224 12.39 17.80 -5.64
C VAL A 224 13.20 16.51 -5.80
N CYS A 225 12.53 15.36 -5.74
CA CYS A 225 13.14 14.06 -5.99
C CYS A 225 13.14 13.80 -7.50
N ARG A 226 14.32 13.60 -8.10
CA ARG A 226 14.46 13.38 -9.56
C ARG A 226 15.16 12.06 -9.86
N PRO A 227 14.45 10.92 -9.78
CA PRO A 227 15.07 9.63 -10.07
C PRO A 227 15.72 9.62 -11.45
N TYR A 228 17.00 9.25 -11.49
CA TYR A 228 17.83 9.06 -12.68
C TYR A 228 18.14 10.31 -13.51
N ASP A 229 17.68 11.49 -13.11
CA ASP A 229 17.85 12.73 -13.87
C ASP A 229 19.22 13.39 -13.64
N ALA A 230 19.73 14.11 -14.63
CA ALA A 230 20.98 14.87 -14.54
C ALA A 230 20.96 15.97 -13.44
N ALA A 231 19.79 16.50 -13.09
CA ALA A 231 19.63 17.49 -12.02
C ALA A 231 19.30 16.86 -10.64
N ALA A 232 19.44 15.54 -10.50
CA ALA A 232 19.28 14.83 -9.25
C ALA A 232 20.25 15.35 -8.18
N THR A 233 19.75 15.69 -6.99
CA THR A 233 20.59 16.13 -5.85
C THR A 233 20.30 15.37 -4.56
N GLY A 234 19.27 14.53 -4.56
CA GLY A 234 18.83 13.75 -3.42
C GLY A 234 17.33 13.43 -3.46
N GLN A 235 16.84 12.91 -2.35
CA GLN A 235 15.44 12.53 -2.17
C GLN A 235 14.67 13.52 -1.28
N VAL A 236 13.35 13.46 -1.34
CA VAL A 236 12.45 14.12 -0.39
C VAL A 236 11.71 13.03 0.36
N PHE A 237 11.58 13.14 1.68
CA PHE A 237 10.78 12.17 2.45
C PHE A 237 9.30 12.53 2.45
N GLY A 238 8.45 11.52 2.64
CA GLY A 238 7.02 11.68 2.83
C GLY A 238 6.46 10.70 3.88
N ASN A 239 5.19 10.88 4.18
CA ASN A 239 4.42 9.97 5.03
C ASN A 239 3.44 9.15 4.18
N GLY A 240 3.22 7.89 4.55
CA GLY A 240 2.21 7.05 3.90
C GLY A 240 2.22 5.62 4.40
N ALA A 241 1.25 4.83 3.96
CA ALA A 241 1.16 3.40 4.22
C ALA A 241 0.56 2.66 3.04
N GLY A 242 0.91 1.38 2.93
CA GLY A 242 0.34 0.47 1.93
C GLY A 242 0.31 -0.96 2.44
N ALA A 243 -0.64 -1.74 1.92
CA ALA A 243 -0.74 -3.17 2.14
C ALA A 243 -1.27 -3.87 0.89
N VAL A 244 -0.81 -5.11 0.70
CA VAL A 244 -1.36 -6.07 -0.28
C VAL A 244 -1.85 -7.31 0.47
N VAL A 245 -2.90 -7.93 -0.05
CA VAL A 245 -3.41 -9.22 0.39
C VAL A 245 -3.01 -10.27 -0.63
N LEU A 246 -2.35 -11.31 -0.15
CA LEU A 246 -1.70 -12.34 -0.95
C LEU A 246 -2.32 -13.70 -0.65
N LYS A 247 -2.46 -14.51 -1.69
CA LYS A 247 -2.86 -15.93 -1.61
C LYS A 247 -2.03 -16.76 -2.58
N ARG A 248 -1.98 -18.08 -2.37
CA ARG A 248 -1.52 -18.99 -3.43
C ARG A 248 -2.45 -18.83 -4.64
N LEU A 249 -1.91 -18.84 -5.85
CA LEU A 249 -2.69 -18.62 -7.07
C LEU A 249 -3.77 -19.69 -7.25
N ALA A 250 -3.46 -20.94 -6.93
CA ALA A 250 -4.44 -22.03 -6.93
C ALA A 250 -5.64 -21.74 -6.02
N ASP A 251 -5.39 -21.28 -4.80
CA ASP A 251 -6.44 -20.97 -3.81
C ASP A 251 -7.24 -19.74 -4.22
N ALA A 252 -6.58 -18.74 -4.81
CA ALA A 252 -7.26 -17.56 -5.33
C ALA A 252 -8.24 -17.91 -6.46
N ARG A 253 -7.83 -18.81 -7.36
CA ARG A 253 -8.68 -19.35 -8.43
C ARG A 253 -9.83 -20.18 -7.88
N ALA A 254 -9.54 -21.08 -6.94
CA ALA A 254 -10.54 -21.96 -6.33
C ALA A 254 -11.63 -21.16 -5.59
N ASP A 255 -11.25 -20.06 -4.93
CA ASP A 255 -12.16 -19.23 -4.16
C ASP A 255 -12.88 -18.16 -5.00
N GLY A 256 -12.55 -18.03 -6.29
CA GLY A 256 -13.17 -17.04 -7.19
C GLY A 256 -12.76 -15.60 -6.87
N ASP A 257 -11.52 -15.40 -6.42
CA ASP A 257 -11.00 -14.09 -6.06
C ASP A 257 -10.72 -13.21 -7.30
N HIS A 258 -10.83 -11.90 -7.10
CA HIS A 258 -10.28 -10.95 -8.06
C HIS A 258 -8.74 -10.93 -7.95
N VAL A 259 -8.05 -11.40 -8.98
CA VAL A 259 -6.58 -11.38 -9.02
C VAL A 259 -6.10 -10.15 -9.79
N TYR A 260 -5.40 -9.25 -9.12
CA TYR A 260 -4.83 -8.06 -9.74
C TYR A 260 -3.63 -8.37 -10.63
N ALA A 261 -2.72 -9.19 -10.11
CA ALA A 261 -1.48 -9.62 -10.74
C ALA A 261 -0.93 -10.84 -9.98
N VAL A 262 0.11 -11.47 -10.53
CA VAL A 262 0.81 -12.60 -9.93
C VAL A 262 2.24 -12.19 -9.60
N LEU A 263 2.68 -12.48 -8.38
CA LEU A 263 4.08 -12.43 -7.98
C LEU A 263 4.71 -13.76 -8.41
N ALA A 264 5.48 -13.73 -9.49
CA ALA A 264 6.05 -14.94 -10.08
C ALA A 264 7.19 -15.49 -9.23
N GLY A 265 8.04 -14.59 -8.70
CA GLY A 265 9.22 -14.93 -7.92
C GLY A 265 9.84 -13.70 -7.27
N TRP A 266 10.78 -13.91 -6.35
CA TRP A 266 11.41 -12.85 -5.58
C TRP A 266 12.75 -13.31 -5.01
N ALA A 267 13.56 -12.36 -4.56
CA ALA A 267 14.78 -12.62 -3.82
C ALA A 267 15.04 -11.52 -2.78
N VAL A 268 15.79 -11.87 -1.74
CA VAL A 268 16.27 -10.95 -0.71
C VAL A 268 17.71 -11.30 -0.36
N ASN A 269 18.61 -10.32 -0.38
CA ASN A 269 20.00 -10.52 0.03
C ASN A 269 20.54 -9.34 0.85
N ASN A 270 21.83 -9.36 1.18
CA ASN A 270 22.54 -8.23 1.76
C ASN A 270 23.87 -7.97 1.06
N ASP A 271 24.23 -6.70 0.86
CA ASP A 271 25.50 -6.31 0.23
C ASP A 271 26.75 -6.78 1.01
N GLY A 272 26.63 -7.06 2.31
CA GLY A 272 27.76 -7.42 3.16
C GLY A 272 28.78 -6.29 3.28
N ALA A 273 30.07 -6.65 3.21
CA ALA A 273 31.20 -5.75 3.38
C ALA A 273 31.80 -5.22 2.06
N ASP A 274 31.33 -5.70 0.90
CA ASP A 274 31.87 -5.35 -0.42
C ASP A 274 31.34 -4.00 -0.92
N ARG A 275 31.57 -2.95 -0.13
CA ARG A 275 31.16 -1.57 -0.41
C ARG A 275 31.95 -0.55 0.43
N PRO A 276 32.10 0.70 -0.03
CA PRO A 276 32.94 1.70 0.64
C PRO A 276 32.49 2.14 2.05
N GLY A 277 31.24 1.88 2.43
CA GLY A 277 30.72 2.26 3.74
C GLY A 277 29.33 1.70 4.03
N PHE A 278 28.93 1.72 5.30
CA PHE A 278 27.68 1.12 5.78
C PHE A 278 26.41 1.61 5.06
N THR A 279 26.39 2.88 4.66
CA THR A 279 25.25 3.53 4.00
C THR A 279 25.39 3.60 2.48
N VAL A 280 26.51 3.12 1.92
CA VAL A 280 26.76 3.13 0.47
C VAL A 280 26.18 1.84 -0.12
N PRO A 281 25.34 1.90 -1.17
CA PRO A 281 24.77 0.68 -1.78
C PRO A 281 25.85 -0.15 -2.50
N GLY A 282 25.63 -1.47 -2.58
CA GLY A 282 26.51 -2.40 -3.28
C GLY A 282 25.99 -2.80 -4.68
N VAL A 283 26.73 -2.44 -5.73
CA VAL A 283 26.36 -2.82 -7.13
C VAL A 283 26.23 -4.35 -7.28
N SER A 284 27.16 -5.12 -6.68
CA SER A 284 27.16 -6.59 -6.77
C SER A 284 25.96 -7.21 -6.06
N GLY A 285 25.57 -6.68 -4.89
CA GLY A 285 24.41 -7.16 -4.13
C GLY A 285 23.10 -6.90 -4.87
N GLN A 286 22.93 -5.70 -5.42
CA GLN A 286 21.76 -5.34 -6.23
C GLN A 286 21.66 -6.19 -7.51
N ALA A 287 22.78 -6.40 -8.22
CA ALA A 287 22.79 -7.27 -9.40
C ALA A 287 22.43 -8.72 -9.04
N ALA A 288 22.98 -9.23 -7.93
CA ALA A 288 22.72 -10.59 -7.46
C ALA A 288 21.25 -10.81 -7.08
N VAL A 289 20.60 -9.87 -6.37
CA VAL A 289 19.18 -10.05 -5.98
C VAL A 289 18.26 -10.05 -7.20
N MET A 290 18.53 -9.21 -8.21
CA MET A 290 17.77 -9.21 -9.46
C MET A 290 17.97 -10.52 -10.24
N ALA A 291 19.21 -10.99 -10.36
CA ALA A 291 19.52 -12.25 -11.04
C ALA A 291 18.93 -13.47 -10.33
N GLU A 292 18.95 -13.50 -8.99
CA GLU A 292 18.38 -14.58 -8.18
C GLU A 292 16.86 -14.65 -8.33
N ALA A 293 16.17 -13.51 -8.32
CA ALA A 293 14.73 -13.46 -8.55
C ALA A 293 14.37 -14.00 -9.94
N LEU A 294 15.10 -13.58 -11.00
CA LEU A 294 14.91 -14.11 -12.36
C LEU A 294 15.15 -15.61 -12.44
N ALA A 295 16.24 -16.09 -11.82
CA ALA A 295 16.59 -17.50 -11.80
C ALA A 295 15.55 -18.35 -11.05
N SER A 296 14.92 -17.82 -10.00
CA SER A 296 13.90 -18.53 -9.21
C SER A 296 12.69 -18.97 -10.05
N VAL A 297 12.42 -18.27 -11.16
CA VAL A 297 11.31 -18.53 -12.08
C VAL A 297 11.74 -18.89 -13.49
N GLY A 298 13.05 -18.96 -13.74
CA GLY A 298 13.63 -19.26 -15.05
C GLY A 298 13.34 -18.22 -16.13
N TRP A 299 13.20 -16.94 -15.76
CA TRP A 299 13.04 -15.85 -16.72
C TRP A 299 14.40 -15.34 -17.20
N ASP A 300 14.46 -14.91 -18.45
CA ASP A 300 15.57 -14.08 -18.94
C ASP A 300 15.32 -12.62 -18.52
N ALA A 301 16.40 -11.85 -18.32
CA ALA A 301 16.26 -10.43 -18.08
C ALA A 301 15.52 -9.73 -19.24
N ALA A 302 15.69 -10.19 -20.48
CA ALA A 302 14.98 -9.70 -21.65
C ALA A 302 13.45 -9.88 -21.60
N ASP A 303 12.95 -10.78 -20.75
CA ASP A 303 11.51 -11.00 -20.56
C ASP A 303 10.86 -9.89 -19.72
N VAL A 304 11.65 -9.12 -18.96
CA VAL A 304 11.17 -8.01 -18.13
C VAL A 304 11.11 -6.73 -18.97
N GLY A 305 9.89 -6.22 -19.16
CA GLY A 305 9.61 -5.01 -19.95
C GLY A 305 9.50 -3.71 -19.15
N TYR A 306 9.33 -3.81 -17.82
CA TYR A 306 9.31 -2.66 -16.91
C TYR A 306 10.05 -2.96 -15.61
N LEU A 307 10.78 -1.98 -15.10
CA LEU A 307 11.39 -2.01 -13.78
C LEU A 307 10.94 -0.79 -13.00
N GLU A 308 10.16 -1.03 -11.95
CA GLU A 308 9.98 -0.05 -10.88
C GLU A 308 11.21 -0.14 -9.97
N GLY A 309 12.18 0.73 -10.22
CA GLY A 309 13.43 0.78 -9.48
C GLY A 309 13.29 1.42 -8.10
N HIS A 310 14.37 1.34 -7.32
CA HIS A 310 14.49 2.06 -6.06
C HIS A 310 14.55 3.57 -6.30
N GLY A 311 15.31 4.05 -7.29
CA GLY A 311 15.26 5.40 -7.87
C GLY A 311 15.10 6.51 -6.83
N THR A 312 16.17 6.79 -6.10
CA THR A 312 16.18 7.72 -4.98
C THR A 312 16.31 9.18 -5.41
N GLY A 313 16.76 9.43 -6.64
CA GLY A 313 17.18 10.77 -7.05
C GLY A 313 18.48 11.20 -6.38
N THR A 314 19.27 10.26 -5.84
CA THR A 314 20.63 10.55 -5.37
C THR A 314 21.62 10.21 -6.49
N PRO A 315 22.57 11.08 -6.85
CA PRO A 315 23.49 10.82 -7.96
C PRO A 315 24.22 9.46 -7.85
N VAL A 316 24.75 9.17 -6.66
CA VAL A 316 25.49 7.92 -6.40
C VAL A 316 24.57 6.70 -6.37
N GLY A 317 23.41 6.80 -5.73
CA GLY A 317 22.49 5.67 -5.59
C GLY A 317 21.89 5.26 -6.93
N ASP A 318 21.47 6.23 -7.73
CA ASP A 318 20.83 5.99 -9.03
C ASP A 318 21.84 5.44 -10.06
N ALA A 319 23.10 5.92 -10.04
CA ALA A 319 24.17 5.35 -10.86
C ALA A 319 24.49 3.89 -10.47
N ILE A 320 24.59 3.59 -9.18
CA ILE A 320 24.82 2.22 -8.69
C ILE A 320 23.68 1.26 -9.09
N GLU A 321 22.43 1.73 -9.03
CA GLU A 321 21.28 0.93 -9.45
C GLU A 321 21.29 0.61 -10.94
N VAL A 322 21.59 1.59 -11.79
CA VAL A 322 21.66 1.36 -13.24
C VAL A 322 22.86 0.51 -13.63
N ASP A 323 24.00 0.65 -12.94
CA ASP A 323 25.16 -0.24 -13.11
C ASP A 323 24.83 -1.69 -12.75
N ALA A 324 24.09 -1.90 -11.66
CA ALA A 324 23.65 -3.22 -11.25
C ALA A 324 22.70 -3.83 -12.30
N LEU A 325 21.77 -3.02 -12.81
CA LEU A 325 20.84 -3.42 -13.87
C LEU A 325 21.58 -3.79 -15.17
N ALA A 326 22.58 -3.02 -15.58
CA ALA A 326 23.39 -3.29 -16.76
C ALA A 326 24.17 -4.62 -16.66
N ARG A 327 24.62 -5.00 -15.46
CA ARG A 327 25.27 -6.30 -15.23
C ARG A 327 24.29 -7.46 -15.45
N VAL A 328 23.06 -7.34 -14.96
CA VAL A 328 22.02 -8.37 -15.09
C VAL A 328 21.50 -8.48 -16.52
N ARG A 329 21.40 -7.34 -17.23
CA ARG A 329 20.86 -7.26 -18.59
C ARG A 329 21.91 -7.41 -19.70
N ARG A 330 23.14 -7.82 -19.37
CA ARG A 330 24.22 -7.93 -20.36
C ARG A 330 23.80 -8.86 -21.51
N GLY A 331 23.70 -8.29 -22.71
CA GLY A 331 23.33 -9.03 -23.93
C GLY A 331 21.83 -9.10 -24.21
N ALA A 332 20.98 -8.64 -23.29
CA ALA A 332 19.56 -8.45 -23.56
C ALA A 332 19.39 -7.33 -24.60
N ARG A 333 18.52 -7.57 -25.59
CA ARG A 333 18.23 -6.60 -26.67
C ARG A 333 16.82 -6.01 -26.58
N ALA A 334 15.96 -6.58 -25.74
CA ALA A 334 14.64 -6.04 -25.47
C ALA A 334 14.76 -4.76 -24.65
N GLN A 335 13.99 -3.75 -25.05
CA GLN A 335 13.91 -2.47 -24.35
C GLN A 335 13.25 -2.67 -22.98
N LEU A 336 13.84 -2.06 -21.95
CA LEU A 336 13.28 -2.02 -20.61
C LEU A 336 12.83 -0.60 -20.28
N LEU A 337 11.60 -0.44 -19.82
CA LEU A 337 11.16 0.81 -19.21
C LEU A 337 11.65 0.85 -17.76
N LEU A 338 12.29 1.95 -17.34
CA LEU A 338 12.73 2.16 -15.97
C LEU A 338 11.99 3.35 -15.37
N GLY A 339 11.52 3.21 -14.13
CA GLY A 339 10.94 4.33 -13.41
C GLY A 339 10.98 4.20 -11.90
N SER A 340 10.47 5.22 -11.22
CA SER A 340 10.34 5.24 -9.75
C SER A 340 9.17 6.12 -9.34
N VAL A 341 8.32 5.61 -8.45
CA VAL A 341 7.20 6.35 -7.83
C VAL A 341 7.69 7.49 -6.91
N LYS A 342 8.97 7.48 -6.51
CA LYS A 342 9.51 8.47 -5.57
C LYS A 342 9.58 9.87 -6.16
N GLY A 343 9.63 10.00 -7.48
CA GLY A 343 9.49 11.30 -8.15
C GLY A 343 8.14 11.96 -7.85
N ASN A 344 7.06 11.17 -7.73
CA ASN A 344 5.71 11.69 -7.47
C ASN A 344 5.41 11.90 -5.99
N LEU A 345 5.91 11.01 -5.11
CA LEU A 345 5.48 10.95 -3.70
C LEU A 345 6.58 11.33 -2.71
N GLY A 346 7.84 11.39 -3.15
CA GLY A 346 9.01 11.27 -2.29
C GLY A 346 9.27 9.83 -1.82
N ASN A 347 10.31 9.65 -1.02
CA ASN A 347 10.65 8.41 -0.36
C ASN A 347 9.77 8.21 0.88
N LEU A 348 8.92 7.19 0.85
CA LEU A 348 8.01 6.80 1.93
C LEU A 348 8.64 5.77 2.89
N ASP A 349 9.97 5.73 2.99
CA ASP A 349 10.75 4.92 3.93
C ASP A 349 10.25 3.45 3.96
N ALA A 350 9.85 2.93 5.12
CA ALA A 350 9.39 1.55 5.29
C ALA A 350 8.21 1.17 4.38
N ALA A 351 7.38 2.13 3.94
CA ALA A 351 6.26 1.89 3.03
C ALA A 351 6.64 1.96 1.54
N ALA A 352 7.87 2.39 1.19
CA ALA A 352 8.23 2.63 -0.21
C ALA A 352 8.10 1.39 -1.11
N GLY A 353 8.52 0.22 -0.62
CA GLY A 353 8.50 -1.04 -1.37
C GLY A 353 7.11 -1.48 -1.80
N VAL A 354 6.13 -1.48 -0.88
CA VAL A 354 4.75 -1.88 -1.19
C VAL A 354 4.04 -0.88 -2.10
N ILE A 355 4.36 0.42 -2.00
CA ILE A 355 3.79 1.43 -2.91
C ILE A 355 4.33 1.27 -4.34
N SER A 356 5.64 0.99 -4.47
CA SER A 356 6.24 0.61 -5.76
C SER A 356 5.61 -0.68 -6.32
N LEU A 357 5.33 -1.68 -5.47
CA LEU A 357 4.62 -2.89 -5.88
C LEU A 357 3.20 -2.60 -6.38
N ILE A 358 2.42 -1.78 -5.67
CA ILE A 358 1.07 -1.40 -6.09
C ILE A 358 1.10 -0.72 -7.47
N LYS A 359 2.05 0.18 -7.72
CA LYS A 359 2.25 0.80 -9.04
C LYS A 359 2.53 -0.26 -10.12
N ALA A 360 3.45 -1.20 -9.86
CA ALA A 360 3.79 -2.25 -10.82
C ALA A 360 2.60 -3.19 -11.10
N VAL A 361 1.84 -3.56 -10.08
CA VAL A 361 0.61 -4.37 -10.19
C VAL A 361 -0.39 -3.69 -11.13
N TYR A 362 -0.66 -2.40 -10.95
CA TYR A 362 -1.52 -1.66 -11.88
C TYR A 362 -0.92 -1.56 -13.29
N ALA A 363 0.38 -1.27 -13.41
CA ALA A 363 1.03 -1.15 -14.70
C ALA A 363 0.91 -2.41 -15.55
N VAL A 364 1.17 -3.57 -14.93
CA VAL A 364 1.02 -4.90 -15.53
C VAL A 364 -0.44 -5.17 -15.90
N ARG A 365 -1.38 -4.92 -14.97
CA ARG A 365 -2.81 -5.14 -15.18
C ARG A 365 -3.37 -4.31 -16.34
N THR A 366 -3.07 -3.02 -16.37
CA THR A 366 -3.66 -2.10 -17.36
C THR A 366 -2.85 -1.98 -18.64
N GLY A 367 -1.61 -2.47 -18.66
CA GLY A 367 -0.70 -2.29 -19.79
C GLY A 367 -0.33 -0.83 -20.03
N GLN A 368 -0.12 -0.06 -18.96
CA GLN A 368 0.31 1.33 -19.02
C GLN A 368 1.48 1.52 -18.05
N VAL A 369 2.51 2.23 -18.45
CA VAL A 369 3.64 2.59 -17.59
C VAL A 369 3.56 4.09 -17.31
N PRO A 370 3.30 4.52 -16.06
CA PRO A 370 3.34 5.93 -15.70
C PRO A 370 4.73 6.51 -15.89
N GLY A 371 4.81 7.76 -16.35
CA GLY A 371 6.07 8.47 -16.47
C GLY A 371 6.77 8.68 -15.12
N THR A 372 8.10 8.75 -15.15
CA THR A 372 8.92 9.13 -13.99
C THR A 372 8.95 10.64 -13.87
N ALA A 373 8.30 11.17 -12.83
CA ALA A 373 8.21 12.60 -12.61
C ALA A 373 9.60 13.26 -12.55
N HIS A 374 9.68 14.46 -13.12
CA HIS A 374 10.88 15.32 -13.17
C HIS A 374 12.07 14.81 -13.98
N PHE A 375 11.95 13.67 -14.68
CA PHE A 375 12.99 13.21 -15.60
C PHE A 375 13.02 14.06 -16.89
N THR A 376 14.21 14.45 -17.32
CA THR A 376 14.46 15.16 -18.57
C THR A 376 15.58 14.49 -19.36
N ALA A 377 16.70 14.18 -18.70
CA ALA A 377 17.84 13.47 -19.29
C ALA A 377 18.64 12.76 -18.21
N ALA A 378 19.28 11.64 -18.55
CA ALA A 378 20.12 10.91 -17.60
C ALA A 378 21.39 11.71 -17.23
N HIS A 379 21.87 11.52 -16.00
CA HIS A 379 23.18 12.02 -15.57
C HIS A 379 24.32 11.31 -16.32
N ASP A 380 25.48 11.97 -16.50
CA ASP A 380 26.62 11.42 -17.24
C ASP A 380 27.18 10.12 -16.63
N ASP A 381 27.02 9.94 -15.32
CA ASP A 381 27.41 8.73 -14.58
C ASP A 381 26.40 7.57 -14.73
N ILE A 382 25.29 7.78 -15.47
CA ILE A 382 24.23 6.78 -15.67
C ILE A 382 24.21 6.33 -17.14
N ASP A 383 24.71 5.12 -17.40
CA ASP A 383 24.66 4.52 -18.74
C ASP A 383 23.38 3.68 -18.93
N LEU A 384 22.27 4.35 -19.22
CA LEU A 384 21.00 3.68 -19.56
C LEU A 384 21.12 2.75 -20.77
N ALA A 385 21.99 3.09 -21.74
CA ALA A 385 22.19 2.28 -22.94
C ALA A 385 22.86 0.93 -22.63
N ALA A 386 23.83 0.91 -21.71
CA ALA A 386 24.43 -0.34 -21.21
C ALA A 386 23.42 -1.24 -20.51
N ALA A 387 22.39 -0.66 -19.87
CA ALA A 387 21.28 -1.40 -19.28
C ALA A 387 20.18 -1.79 -20.29
N GLY A 388 20.22 -1.28 -21.53
CA GLY A 388 19.10 -1.38 -22.47
C GLY A 388 17.81 -0.79 -21.90
N ALA A 389 17.94 0.21 -21.03
CA ALA A 389 16.86 0.83 -20.28
C ALA A 389 16.50 2.21 -20.85
N GLU A 390 15.26 2.62 -20.67
CA GLU A 390 14.78 3.95 -21.01
C GLU A 390 13.92 4.47 -19.87
N VAL A 391 14.16 5.72 -19.48
CA VAL A 391 13.31 6.46 -18.55
C VAL A 391 12.54 7.50 -19.36
N ASP A 392 11.24 7.60 -19.14
CA ASP A 392 10.38 8.61 -19.78
C ASP A 392 9.60 9.35 -18.69
N ALA A 393 9.40 10.64 -18.89
CA ALA A 393 8.55 11.47 -18.04
C ALA A 393 7.06 11.36 -18.42
N GLN A 394 6.76 10.82 -19.60
CA GLN A 394 5.39 10.65 -20.09
C GLN A 394 4.88 9.24 -19.82
N THR A 395 3.59 9.16 -19.47
CA THR A 395 2.87 7.89 -19.39
C THR A 395 2.74 7.27 -20.78
N ARG A 396 3.02 5.98 -20.91
CA ARG A 396 2.98 5.27 -22.19
C ARG A 396 2.23 3.94 -22.13
N PRO A 397 1.57 3.52 -23.23
CA PRO A 397 1.12 2.13 -23.37
C PRO A 397 2.30 1.16 -23.28
N TRP A 398 2.09 0.05 -22.59
CA TRP A 398 3.11 -0.99 -22.45
C TRP A 398 2.97 -2.00 -23.60
N ALA A 399 3.88 -1.90 -24.57
CA ALA A 399 4.00 -2.85 -25.67
C ALA A 399 4.78 -4.11 -25.26
N GLY A 400 4.39 -5.26 -25.81
CA GLY A 400 5.08 -6.54 -25.57
C GLY A 400 4.63 -7.25 -24.29
N GLU A 401 5.54 -8.07 -23.76
CA GLU A 401 5.26 -8.90 -22.59
C GLU A 401 5.24 -8.06 -21.30
N ARG A 402 4.16 -8.18 -20.53
CA ARG A 402 3.87 -7.33 -19.36
C ARG A 402 4.44 -7.91 -18.08
N ARG A 403 5.74 -8.17 -18.05
CA ARG A 403 6.45 -8.61 -16.83
C ARG A 403 7.23 -7.45 -16.24
N ALA A 404 7.00 -7.17 -14.96
CA ALA A 404 7.68 -6.12 -14.22
C ALA A 404 8.66 -6.69 -13.18
N GLY A 405 9.76 -5.98 -12.94
CA GLY A 405 10.54 -6.09 -11.72
C GLY A 405 10.21 -4.93 -10.77
N VAL A 406 10.32 -5.16 -9.47
CA VAL A 406 10.19 -4.14 -8.42
C VAL A 406 11.40 -4.25 -7.49
N SER A 407 12.18 -3.19 -7.37
CA SER A 407 13.37 -3.14 -6.53
C SER A 407 13.18 -2.25 -5.31
N SER A 408 13.64 -2.71 -4.14
CA SER A 408 13.79 -1.84 -2.98
C SER A 408 15.05 -2.17 -2.19
N PHE A 409 15.88 -1.15 -1.96
CA PHE A 409 17.20 -1.28 -1.34
C PHE A 409 17.24 -0.52 -0.01
N GLY A 410 17.53 -1.24 1.07
CA GLY A 410 17.58 -0.67 2.41
C GLY A 410 18.94 -0.07 2.73
N LEU A 411 18.95 1.06 3.44
CA LEU A 411 20.15 1.50 4.16
C LEU A 411 20.65 0.37 5.05
N GLY A 412 21.95 0.09 5.04
CA GLY A 412 22.53 -1.09 5.67
C GLY A 412 22.63 -2.31 4.73
N GLY A 413 22.12 -2.23 3.50
CA GLY A 413 22.43 -3.15 2.40
C GLY A 413 21.46 -4.30 2.15
N THR A 414 20.35 -4.39 2.88
CA THR A 414 19.36 -5.44 2.61
C THR A 414 18.55 -5.06 1.38
N ASN A 415 18.69 -5.85 0.32
CA ASN A 415 18.04 -5.64 -0.97
C ASN A 415 16.90 -6.63 -1.16
N ALA A 416 15.81 -6.18 -1.77
CA ALA A 416 14.70 -7.02 -2.17
C ALA A 416 14.32 -6.75 -3.64
N HIS A 417 13.99 -7.81 -4.37
CA HIS A 417 13.48 -7.72 -5.74
C HIS A 417 12.31 -8.68 -5.93
N VAL A 418 11.21 -8.22 -6.52
CA VAL A 418 9.99 -9.00 -6.78
C VAL A 418 9.64 -8.92 -8.26
N LEU A 419 9.30 -10.06 -8.85
CA LEU A 419 8.86 -10.19 -10.24
C LEU A 419 7.33 -10.30 -10.29
N VAL A 420 6.71 -9.52 -11.16
CA VAL A 420 5.26 -9.40 -11.30
C VAL A 420 4.85 -9.67 -12.74
N GLU A 421 3.81 -10.46 -12.94
CA GLU A 421 3.22 -10.74 -14.25
C GLU A 421 1.68 -10.59 -14.22
N PRO A 422 1.02 -10.52 -15.39
CA PRO A 422 -0.42 -10.35 -15.45
C PRO A 422 -1.13 -11.52 -14.78
N ALA A 423 -2.27 -11.23 -14.18
CA ALA A 423 -3.20 -12.28 -13.81
C ALA A 423 -3.55 -13.11 -15.06
N PRO A 424 -3.55 -14.45 -14.96
CA PRO A 424 -4.03 -15.32 -16.03
C PRO A 424 -5.44 -14.90 -16.44
N ALA A 425 -5.75 -14.97 -17.74
CA ALA A 425 -7.11 -14.73 -18.20
C ALA A 425 -8.06 -15.68 -17.44
N THR A 426 -9.07 -15.12 -16.80
CA THR A 426 -10.12 -15.92 -16.19
C THR A 426 -11.17 -16.18 -17.27
N ASP A 427 -11.65 -17.42 -17.36
CA ASP A 427 -12.84 -17.72 -18.17
C ASP A 427 -13.97 -16.83 -17.67
N GLU A 428 -14.74 -16.18 -18.55
CA GLU A 428 -15.95 -15.48 -18.11
C GLU A 428 -16.92 -16.54 -17.55
N PRO A 429 -17.47 -16.36 -16.34
CA PRO A 429 -18.42 -17.32 -15.83
C PRO A 429 -19.69 -17.21 -16.68
N ASP A 430 -20.39 -18.33 -16.85
CA ASP A 430 -21.71 -18.30 -17.46
C ASP A 430 -22.58 -17.36 -16.60
N ALA A 431 -23.03 -16.25 -17.18
CA ALA A 431 -23.87 -15.29 -16.49
C ALA A 431 -25.19 -15.98 -16.16
N GLY A 432 -25.26 -16.60 -14.97
CA GLY A 432 -26.48 -17.17 -14.45
C GLY A 432 -27.59 -16.12 -14.56
N ALA A 433 -28.79 -16.56 -14.95
CA ALA A 433 -29.89 -15.65 -15.28
C ALA A 433 -30.08 -14.58 -14.18
N PRO A 434 -30.19 -13.28 -14.56
CA PRO A 434 -30.28 -12.18 -13.60
C PRO A 434 -31.60 -12.26 -12.84
N GLY A 435 -31.55 -12.90 -11.66
CA GLY A 435 -32.57 -12.75 -10.64
C GLY A 435 -32.32 -11.47 -9.85
N PRO A 436 -33.36 -10.87 -9.24
CA PRO A 436 -33.18 -9.77 -8.29
C PRO A 436 -32.19 -10.16 -7.19
N VAL A 437 -31.27 -9.25 -6.85
CA VAL A 437 -30.30 -9.40 -5.77
C VAL A 437 -30.51 -8.35 -4.69
N VAL A 438 -29.97 -8.60 -3.49
CA VAL A 438 -30.01 -7.65 -2.38
C VAL A 438 -28.59 -7.21 -2.03
N LEU A 439 -28.34 -5.91 -2.14
CA LEU A 439 -27.09 -5.27 -1.76
C LEU A 439 -27.14 -4.92 -0.27
N GLY A 440 -26.62 -5.80 0.58
CA GLY A 440 -26.55 -5.58 2.03
C GLY A 440 -25.38 -4.69 2.43
N LEU A 441 -25.66 -3.55 3.04
CA LEU A 441 -24.65 -2.65 3.61
C LEU A 441 -24.69 -2.69 5.14
N SER A 442 -23.53 -2.57 5.76
CA SER A 442 -23.45 -2.35 7.20
C SER A 442 -22.33 -1.39 7.57
N ALA A 443 -22.52 -0.64 8.67
CA ALA A 443 -21.50 0.26 9.18
C ALA A 443 -21.52 0.41 10.70
N GLY A 444 -20.46 1.00 11.26
CA GLY A 444 -20.34 1.32 12.68
C GLY A 444 -21.10 2.59 13.10
N SER A 445 -21.62 3.37 12.15
CA SER A 445 -22.49 4.52 12.41
C SER A 445 -23.48 4.78 11.26
N PRO A 446 -24.59 5.51 11.50
CA PRO A 446 -25.51 5.90 10.43
C PRO A 446 -24.85 6.78 9.36
N ALA A 447 -23.90 7.64 9.74
CA ALA A 447 -23.18 8.50 8.80
C ALA A 447 -22.25 7.68 7.88
N ALA A 448 -21.53 6.69 8.45
CA ALA A 448 -20.70 5.79 7.68
C ALA A 448 -21.53 4.93 6.71
N LEU A 449 -22.72 4.47 7.12
CA LEU A 449 -23.63 3.71 6.25
C LEU A 449 -24.06 4.53 5.02
N ARG A 450 -24.46 5.79 5.23
CA ARG A 450 -24.83 6.70 4.14
C ARG A 450 -23.66 7.00 3.20
N GLU A 451 -22.48 7.23 3.75
CA GLU A 451 -21.28 7.48 2.94
C GLU A 451 -20.86 6.25 2.14
N LEU A 452 -20.98 5.04 2.73
CA LEU A 452 -20.72 3.79 2.01
C LEU A 452 -21.69 3.61 0.84
N ALA A 453 -22.97 3.89 1.05
CA ALA A 453 -23.99 3.84 0.00
C ALA A 453 -23.67 4.83 -1.14
N ARG A 454 -23.28 6.06 -0.79
CA ARG A 454 -22.85 7.07 -1.77
C ARG A 454 -21.65 6.59 -2.59
N ARG A 455 -20.61 6.07 -1.93
CA ARG A 455 -19.40 5.55 -2.61
C ARG A 455 -19.74 4.40 -3.54
N LEU A 456 -20.58 3.47 -3.10
CA LEU A 456 -21.00 2.33 -3.92
C LEU A 456 -21.86 2.75 -5.11
N ALA A 457 -22.78 3.71 -4.94
CA ALA A 457 -23.56 4.27 -6.03
C ALA A 457 -22.66 4.89 -7.10
N VAL A 458 -21.65 5.67 -6.69
CA VAL A 458 -20.66 6.26 -7.61
C VAL A 458 -19.90 5.17 -8.36
N ARG A 459 -19.44 4.11 -7.67
CA ARG A 459 -18.72 3.01 -8.31
C ARG A 459 -19.58 2.27 -9.33
N LEU A 460 -20.83 1.96 -9.00
CA LEU A 460 -21.75 1.25 -9.90
C LEU A 460 -22.14 2.08 -11.12
N ALA A 461 -22.11 3.42 -11.02
CA ALA A 461 -22.40 4.30 -12.14
C ALA A 461 -21.36 4.23 -13.28
N ASP A 462 -20.16 3.68 -13.03
CA ASP A 462 -19.15 3.43 -14.07
C ASP A 462 -19.59 2.34 -15.07
N GLY A 463 -20.52 1.46 -14.68
CA GLY A 463 -21.18 0.50 -15.57
C GLY A 463 -20.38 -0.76 -15.95
N ASP A 464 -19.24 -1.02 -15.29
CA ASP A 464 -18.33 -2.14 -15.56
C ASP A 464 -18.48 -3.33 -14.58
N LEU A 465 -19.39 -3.24 -13.60
CA LEU A 465 -19.62 -4.28 -12.60
C LEU A 465 -21.01 -4.91 -12.73
N ALA A 466 -21.07 -6.24 -12.70
CA ALA A 466 -22.33 -6.98 -12.57
C ALA A 466 -22.87 -6.87 -11.14
N VAL A 467 -24.16 -6.55 -10.98
CA VAL A 467 -24.79 -6.42 -9.65
C VAL A 467 -24.74 -7.71 -8.82
N ALA A 468 -24.69 -8.87 -9.46
CA ALA A 468 -24.54 -10.16 -8.79
C ALA A 468 -23.16 -10.30 -8.10
N ASP A 469 -22.08 -9.86 -8.74
CA ASP A 469 -20.74 -9.87 -8.17
C ASP A 469 -20.62 -8.87 -7.01
N VAL A 470 -21.27 -7.71 -7.14
CA VAL A 470 -21.35 -6.73 -6.05
C VAL A 470 -22.11 -7.31 -4.85
N ALA A 471 -23.28 -7.91 -5.08
CA ALA A 471 -24.06 -8.56 -4.03
C ALA A 471 -23.28 -9.71 -3.37
N HIS A 472 -22.62 -10.55 -4.17
CA HIS A 472 -21.76 -11.63 -3.71
C HIS A 472 -20.65 -11.10 -2.79
N THR A 473 -19.88 -10.12 -3.27
CA THR A 473 -18.77 -9.50 -2.52
C THR A 473 -19.22 -8.90 -1.21
N LEU A 474 -20.33 -8.14 -1.20
CA LEU A 474 -20.90 -7.59 0.03
C LEU A 474 -21.34 -8.68 1.00
N ALA A 475 -21.88 -9.79 0.49
CA ALA A 475 -22.40 -10.88 1.30
C ALA A 475 -21.31 -11.77 1.92
N VAL A 476 -20.13 -11.90 1.29
CA VAL A 476 -19.05 -12.78 1.77
C VAL A 476 -17.83 -12.02 2.32
N GLY A 477 -17.60 -10.79 1.86
CA GLY A 477 -16.34 -10.08 2.04
C GLY A 477 -16.42 -8.80 2.84
N ARG A 478 -17.51 -8.57 3.57
CA ARG A 478 -17.69 -7.40 4.44
C ARG A 478 -18.15 -7.84 5.82
N ARG A 479 -17.47 -7.35 6.85
CA ARG A 479 -17.90 -7.51 8.25
C ARG A 479 -19.30 -6.97 8.44
N ARG A 480 -20.08 -7.64 9.28
CA ARG A 480 -21.49 -7.31 9.55
C ARG A 480 -21.61 -6.42 10.78
N LEU A 481 -21.56 -5.12 10.58
CA LEU A 481 -21.61 -4.10 11.64
C LEU A 481 -23.05 -3.78 12.09
N ALA A 482 -23.17 -2.91 13.10
CA ALA A 482 -24.42 -2.68 13.84
C ALA A 482 -25.51 -1.96 13.03
N TYR A 483 -25.15 -0.97 12.22
CA TYR A 483 -26.12 -0.21 11.42
C TYR A 483 -26.24 -0.85 10.05
N ARG A 484 -27.42 -1.38 9.72
CA ARG A 484 -27.65 -2.20 8.53
C ARG A 484 -28.78 -1.66 7.70
N ASP A 485 -28.57 -1.60 6.39
CA ASP A 485 -29.60 -1.30 5.42
C ASP A 485 -29.26 -1.98 4.08
N ALA A 486 -30.22 -2.08 3.17
CA ALA A 486 -30.05 -2.81 1.92
C ALA A 486 -30.90 -2.26 0.78
N VAL A 487 -30.47 -2.56 -0.44
CA VAL A 487 -31.18 -2.22 -1.69
C VAL A 487 -31.45 -3.51 -2.46
N ALA A 488 -32.72 -3.78 -2.78
CA ALA A 488 -33.08 -4.82 -3.72
C ALA A 488 -33.07 -4.23 -5.15
N CYS A 489 -32.43 -4.92 -6.09
CA CYS A 489 -32.29 -4.44 -7.47
C CYS A 489 -32.16 -5.61 -8.45
N ALA A 490 -32.69 -5.43 -9.66
CA ALA A 490 -32.49 -6.35 -10.79
C ALA A 490 -31.31 -5.94 -11.68
N ASP A 491 -30.95 -4.66 -11.69
CA ASP A 491 -29.86 -4.13 -12.51
C ASP A 491 -29.09 -2.98 -11.84
N ALA A 492 -28.03 -2.51 -12.50
CA ALA A 492 -27.17 -1.44 -12.00
C ALA A 492 -27.90 -0.09 -11.86
N GLY A 493 -28.89 0.19 -12.71
CA GLY A 493 -29.66 1.44 -12.65
C GLY A 493 -30.54 1.50 -11.41
N GLU A 494 -31.25 0.42 -11.12
CA GLU A 494 -32.02 0.27 -9.88
C GLU A 494 -31.12 0.31 -8.64
N ALA A 495 -29.95 -0.35 -8.70
CA ALA A 495 -28.98 -0.33 -7.62
C ALA A 495 -28.49 1.09 -7.31
N VAL A 496 -28.09 1.86 -8.34
CA VAL A 496 -27.62 3.25 -8.20
C VAL A 496 -28.73 4.14 -7.63
N ALA A 497 -29.97 4.00 -8.11
CA ALA A 497 -31.10 4.78 -7.61
C ALA A 497 -31.37 4.49 -6.13
N GLY A 498 -31.46 3.22 -5.74
CA GLY A 498 -31.71 2.82 -4.35
C GLY A 498 -30.58 3.21 -3.40
N LEU A 499 -29.32 3.05 -3.81
CA LEU A 499 -28.16 3.47 -3.02
C LEU A 499 -28.08 5.00 -2.86
N THR A 500 -28.49 5.75 -3.88
CA THR A 500 -28.57 7.22 -3.82
C THR A 500 -29.64 7.67 -2.83
N ALA A 501 -30.81 7.03 -2.81
CA ALA A 501 -31.85 7.30 -1.81
C ALA A 501 -31.37 6.98 -0.38
N LEU A 502 -30.70 5.82 -0.22
CA LEU A 502 -30.14 5.40 1.06
C LEU A 502 -29.04 6.35 1.55
N ALA A 503 -28.24 6.91 0.64
CA ALA A 503 -27.19 7.89 0.95
C ALA A 503 -27.74 9.21 1.52
N VAL A 504 -28.96 9.62 1.16
CA VAL A 504 -29.60 10.83 1.71
C VAL A 504 -30.51 10.53 2.91
N GLY A 505 -30.69 9.26 3.27
CA GLY A 505 -31.51 8.82 4.39
C GLY A 505 -32.99 8.67 4.06
N ASP A 506 -33.35 8.60 2.77
CA ASP A 506 -34.71 8.31 2.36
C ASP A 506 -35.04 6.84 2.66
N PRO A 507 -36.27 6.54 3.14
CA PRO A 507 -36.67 5.17 3.40
C PRO A 507 -36.71 4.39 2.09
N VAL A 508 -35.85 3.38 1.97
CA VAL A 508 -35.95 2.39 0.89
C VAL A 508 -36.95 1.33 1.33
N ASP A 509 -38.10 1.26 0.66
CA ASP A 509 -39.06 0.16 0.86
C ASP A 509 -38.37 -1.15 0.52
N GLY A 510 -38.48 -2.11 1.43
CA GLY A 510 -37.75 -3.37 1.35
C GLY A 510 -38.69 -4.55 1.28
N ASP A 511 -38.33 -5.55 0.48
CA ASP A 511 -38.93 -6.88 0.55
C ASP A 511 -38.60 -7.57 1.89
N GLU A 512 -38.94 -8.86 2.01
CA GLU A 512 -38.65 -9.62 3.22
C GLU A 512 -37.15 -9.72 3.53
N ALA A 513 -36.30 -9.84 2.51
CA ALA A 513 -34.85 -9.96 2.67
C ALA A 513 -34.22 -8.67 3.20
N VAL A 514 -34.64 -7.51 2.69
CA VAL A 514 -34.20 -6.20 3.21
C VAL A 514 -34.60 -6.02 4.67
N ARG A 515 -35.84 -6.40 5.04
CA ARG A 515 -36.29 -6.33 6.45
C ARG A 515 -35.50 -7.28 7.35
N ALA A 516 -35.22 -8.49 6.89
CA ALA A 516 -34.43 -9.48 7.62
C ALA A 516 -32.99 -8.99 7.86
N TRP A 517 -32.35 -8.41 6.84
CA TRP A 517 -31.01 -7.82 6.97
C TRP A 517 -30.95 -6.70 8.00
N ARG A 518 -31.91 -5.76 7.94
CA ARG A 518 -32.05 -4.68 8.93
C ARG A 518 -32.22 -5.22 10.36
N ALA A 519 -32.92 -6.35 10.51
CA ALA A 519 -33.12 -7.02 11.79
C ALA A 519 -31.92 -7.86 12.26
N GLY A 520 -30.83 -7.91 11.48
CA GLY A 520 -29.59 -8.59 11.84
C GLY A 520 -29.38 -9.97 11.22
N ALA A 521 -30.33 -10.46 10.41
CA ALA A 521 -30.19 -11.74 9.71
C ALA A 521 -29.11 -11.67 8.61
N GLY A 522 -28.67 -12.84 8.14
CA GLY A 522 -27.84 -12.93 6.93
C GLY A 522 -28.67 -12.82 5.66
N LEU A 523 -28.05 -12.34 4.59
CA LEU A 523 -28.60 -12.42 3.24
C LEU A 523 -28.17 -13.71 2.54
N PRO A 524 -28.99 -14.25 1.61
CA PRO A 524 -28.53 -15.27 0.67
C PRO A 524 -27.29 -14.79 -0.09
N VAL A 525 -26.34 -15.67 -0.33
CA VAL A 525 -25.14 -15.37 -1.13
C VAL A 525 -25.46 -15.73 -2.58
N PRO A 526 -25.63 -14.75 -3.49
CA PRO A 526 -25.81 -15.06 -4.90
C PRO A 526 -24.51 -15.66 -5.48
N PRO A 527 -24.60 -16.50 -6.53
CA PRO A 527 -23.42 -16.86 -7.29
C PRO A 527 -22.81 -15.59 -7.91
N GLY A 528 -21.50 -15.45 -7.78
CA GLY A 528 -20.76 -14.29 -8.26
C GLY A 528 -19.29 -14.40 -7.88
N ARG A 529 -18.50 -13.43 -8.32
CA ARG A 529 -17.09 -13.28 -7.99
C ARG A 529 -16.89 -12.24 -6.91
N ARG A 530 -15.76 -12.32 -6.22
CA ARG A 530 -15.27 -11.18 -5.45
C ARG A 530 -14.80 -10.11 -6.43
N VAL A 531 -15.27 -8.88 -6.26
CA VAL A 531 -14.86 -7.72 -7.07
C VAL A 531 -14.43 -6.56 -6.16
N PRO A 532 -13.45 -5.74 -6.57
CA PRO A 532 -13.06 -4.56 -5.82
C PRO A 532 -14.24 -3.58 -5.65
N LEU A 533 -14.58 -3.26 -4.41
CA LEU A 533 -15.62 -2.29 -4.05
C LEU A 533 -15.06 -1.21 -3.13
N PRO A 534 -15.68 -0.02 -3.05
CA PRO A 534 -15.22 1.04 -2.17
C PRO A 534 -15.07 0.57 -0.72
N GLY A 535 -13.96 0.95 -0.09
CA GLY A 535 -13.67 0.62 1.30
C GLY A 535 -14.51 1.42 2.31
N TYR A 536 -14.55 0.91 3.54
CA TYR A 536 -15.28 1.47 4.67
C TYR A 536 -14.92 2.94 4.94
N PRO A 537 -15.90 3.85 5.11
CA PRO A 537 -15.63 5.25 5.41
C PRO A 537 -15.36 5.47 6.90
N PHE A 538 -14.11 5.27 7.32
CA PHE A 538 -13.67 5.49 8.71
C PHE A 538 -14.04 6.87 9.25
N ARG A 539 -14.50 6.91 10.50
CA ARG A 539 -14.69 8.16 11.23
C ARG A 539 -13.33 8.81 11.53
N ARG A 540 -13.12 10.03 11.07
CA ARG A 540 -11.87 10.78 11.27
C ARG A 540 -11.86 11.54 12.61
N THR A 541 -12.01 10.81 13.71
CA THR A 541 -11.95 11.40 15.07
C THR A 541 -10.50 11.69 15.44
N ARG A 542 -10.23 12.86 15.99
CA ARG A 542 -8.88 13.30 16.35
C ARG A 542 -8.37 12.54 17.59
N HIS A 543 -7.22 11.88 17.45
CA HIS A 543 -6.48 11.23 18.53
C HIS A 543 -5.02 11.69 18.52
N TRP A 544 -4.67 12.66 19.38
CA TRP A 544 -3.33 13.26 19.34
C TRP A 544 -2.95 13.97 20.64
N ILE A 545 -1.75 13.68 21.13
CA ILE A 545 -0.99 14.44 22.13
C ILE A 545 -0.18 15.56 21.45
N GLU A 546 -0.36 16.78 21.94
CA GLU A 546 0.39 17.94 21.46
C GLU A 546 1.88 17.84 21.78
N ALA A 547 2.72 18.22 20.82
CA ALA A 547 4.15 18.31 21.05
C ALA A 547 4.47 19.42 22.07
N ARG A 548 5.58 19.25 22.81
CA ARG A 548 6.13 20.29 23.66
C ARG A 548 6.47 21.53 22.80
N ARG A 549 6.00 22.71 23.21
CA ARG A 549 6.41 23.99 22.62
C ARG A 549 7.87 24.31 22.95
#